data_AF-A0A3N5FU35-F1
#
_entry.id   AF-A0A3N5FU35-F1
#
_cell.length_a   1.000
_cell.length_b   1.000
_cell.length_c   1.000
_cell.angle_alpha   90.00
_cell.angle_beta   90.00
_cell.angle_gamma   90.00
#
_symmetry.space_group_name_H-M   'P 1'
#
loop_
_entity.id
_entity.type
_entity.pdbx_description
1 polymer ?
#
loop_
_entity_poly.entity_id
_entity_poly.type
_entity_poly.pdbx_seq_one_letter_code
_entity_poly.pdbx_strand_id
1 'polypeptide(L)'
;MASEKKFELTNLTTGKKSTADVRSGTLGPDVLNIANLGKDHGIYTFDPGFMATAACESRITFIDGEEGLLLHRGYPIEQLAEKSNFIEI
;
A
#
# COMPACT_ATOMS: atom_id res chain seq x y z
N MET A 1 -9.49 8.55 -13.73
CA MET A 1 -8.15 8.97 -14.18
C MET A 1 -7.32 9.16 -12.93
N ALA A 2 -6.44 8.20 -12.60
CA ALA A 2 -5.60 8.31 -11.41
C ALA A 2 -4.60 9.46 -11.63
N SER A 3 -4.61 10.41 -10.70
CA SER A 3 -3.67 11.53 -10.67
C SER A 3 -2.24 11.00 -10.75
N GLU A 4 -1.44 11.53 -11.68
CA GLU A 4 -0.06 11.15 -11.93
C GLU A 4 0.84 11.71 -10.81
N LYS A 5 0.61 11.24 -9.57
CA LYS A 5 1.37 11.67 -8.39
C LYS A 5 2.82 11.25 -8.59
N LYS A 6 3.73 12.22 -8.57
CA LYS A 6 5.18 12.00 -8.68
C LYS A 6 5.84 12.55 -7.42
N PHE A 7 6.71 11.74 -6.83
CA PHE A 7 7.52 12.16 -5.68
C PHE A 7 8.98 12.19 -6.08
N GLU A 8 9.72 13.14 -5.52
CA GLU A 8 11.18 13.25 -5.64
C GLU A 8 11.80 13.05 -4.25
N LEU A 9 12.82 12.19 -4.21
CA LEU A 9 13.68 11.98 -3.05
C LEU A 9 14.99 12.73 -3.30
N THR A 10 15.33 13.64 -2.39
CA THR A 10 16.58 14.40 -2.46
C THR A 10 17.46 14.07 -1.26
N ASN A 11 18.68 13.63 -1.52
CA ASN A 11 19.73 13.56 -0.51
C ASN A 11 20.35 14.96 -0.35
N LEU A 12 20.13 15.59 0.80
CA LEU A 12 20.58 16.96 1.05
C LEU A 12 22.10 17.08 1.20
N THR A 13 22.79 16.00 1.54
CA THR A 13 24.25 15.98 1.70
C THR A 13 24.98 15.86 0.37
N THR A 14 24.48 14.99 -0.52
CA THR A 14 25.12 14.73 -1.83
C THR A 14 24.50 15.54 -2.96
N GLY A 15 23.34 16.15 -2.75
CA GLY A 15 22.53 16.81 -3.77
C GLY A 15 21.86 15.84 -4.76
N LYS A 16 22.02 14.52 -4.56
CA LYS A 16 21.48 13.51 -5.48
C LYS A 16 19.95 13.46 -5.39
N LYS A 17 19.30 13.45 -6.55
CA LYS A 17 17.85 13.37 -6.69
C LYS A 17 17.46 12.06 -7.37
N SER A 18 16.35 11.48 -6.96
CA SER A 18 15.69 10.39 -7.68
C SER A 18 14.18 10.55 -7.62
N THR A 19 13.50 10.07 -8.65
CA THR A 19 12.04 10.00 -8.67
C THR A 19 11.59 8.67 -8.09
N ALA A 20 10.49 8.67 -7.34
CA ALA A 20 9.85 7.47 -6.86
C ALA A 20 8.43 7.38 -7.44
N ASP A 21 8.14 6.23 -8.03
CA ASP A 21 6.85 5.95 -8.66
C ASP A 21 5.79 5.66 -7.60
N VAL A 22 4.57 6.08 -7.88
CA VAL A 22 3.41 5.83 -7.01
C VAL A 22 2.57 4.71 -7.61
N ARG A 23 2.16 3.77 -6.77
CA ARG A 23 1.18 2.74 -7.13
C ARG A 23 -0.12 3.00 -6.37
N SER A 24 -1.23 2.93 -7.09
CA SER A 24 -2.57 3.06 -6.52
C SER A 24 -3.24 1.69 -6.45
N GLY A 25 -3.88 1.40 -5.31
CA GLY A 25 -4.81 0.28 -5.19
C GLY A 25 -6.19 0.63 -5.78
N THR A 26 -7.08 -0.37 -5.82
CA THR A 26 -8.51 -0.12 -6.09
C THR A 26 -9.16 0.66 -4.93
N LEU A 27 -8.72 0.38 -3.71
CA LEU A 27 -9.13 0.99 -2.45
C LEU A 27 -7.88 1.23 -1.58
N GLY A 28 -8.01 2.11 -0.59
CA GLY A 28 -6.96 2.43 0.35
C GLY A 28 -5.95 3.47 -0.18
N PRO A 29 -4.88 3.72 0.61
CA PRO A 29 -3.90 4.74 0.29
C PRO A 29 -3.00 4.34 -0.88
N ASP A 30 -2.47 5.35 -1.56
CA ASP A 30 -1.39 5.17 -2.53
C ASP A 30 -0.09 4.75 -1.83
N VAL A 31 0.72 3.96 -2.51
CA VAL A 31 2.01 3.48 -1.98
C VAL A 31 3.17 3.98 -2.84
N LEU A 32 4.28 4.34 -2.18
CA LEU A 32 5.49 4.79 -2.84
C LEU A 32 6.41 3.61 -3.13
N ASN A 33 6.84 3.43 -4.37
CA ASN A 33 7.80 2.41 -4.74
C ASN A 33 9.22 2.84 -4.35
N ILE A 34 9.77 2.19 -3.33
CA ILE A 34 11.09 2.46 -2.77
C ILE A 34 12.15 1.41 -3.15
N ALA A 35 11.85 0.49 -4.08
CA ALA A 35 12.74 -0.61 -4.42
C ALA A 35 14.14 -0.17 -4.90
N ASN A 36 14.23 1.01 -5.53
CA ASN A 36 15.48 1.55 -6.05
C ASN A 36 16.31 2.32 -5.01
N LEU A 37 15.84 2.52 -3.76
CA LEU A 37 16.57 3.32 -2.75
C LEU A 37 18.00 2.86 -2.50
N GLY A 38 18.23 1.55 -2.43
CA GLY A 38 19.57 1.00 -2.22
C GLY A 38 20.51 1.32 -3.39
N LYS A 39 20.01 1.26 -4.63
CA LYS A 39 20.79 1.58 -5.84
C LYS A 39 21.00 3.09 -6.01
N ASP A 40 19.95 3.87 -5.74
CA ASP A 40 19.93 5.30 -6.01
C ASP A 40 20.64 6.08 -4.91
N HIS A 41 20.48 5.70 -3.65
CA HIS A 41 20.98 6.48 -2.51
C HIS A 41 21.88 5.69 -1.56
N GLY A 42 22.03 4.37 -1.74
CA GLY A 42 22.87 3.54 -0.87
C GLY A 42 22.28 3.35 0.54
N ILE A 43 20.96 3.52 0.69
CA ILE A 43 20.26 3.47 1.98
C ILE A 43 19.08 2.49 1.94
N TYR A 44 18.62 2.11 3.12
CA TYR A 44 17.37 1.37 3.33
C TYR A 44 16.38 2.22 4.12
N THR A 45 15.09 1.87 4.03
CA THR A 45 14.11 2.35 5.00
C THR A 45 14.28 1.63 6.32
N PHE A 46 13.96 2.34 7.40
CA PHE A 46 13.91 1.76 8.74
C PHE A 46 12.49 1.90 9.27
N ASP A 47 11.75 0.80 9.26
CA ASP A 47 10.34 0.72 9.68
C ASP A 47 10.15 -0.55 10.54
N PRO A 48 10.59 -0.54 11.81
CA PRO A 48 10.46 -1.70 12.69
C PRO A 48 8.97 -2.02 12.90
N GLY A 49 8.56 -3.21 12.48
CA GLY A 49 7.16 -3.65 12.55
C GLY A 49 6.34 -3.40 11.29
N PHE A 50 6.94 -2.83 10.23
CA PHE A 50 6.31 -2.66 8.91
C PHE A 50 5.00 -1.86 8.92
N MET A 51 4.85 -0.91 9.86
CA MET A 51 3.60 -0.16 10.02
C MET A 51 3.33 0.77 8.83
N ALA A 52 4.36 1.22 8.13
CA ALA A 52 4.27 2.11 6.98
C ALA A 52 4.70 1.43 5.66
N THR A 53 4.90 0.10 5.67
CA THR A 53 5.44 -0.65 4.54
C THR A 53 4.42 -1.61 3.95
N ALA A 54 3.96 -1.33 2.72
CA ALA A 54 3.15 -2.27 1.95
C ALA A 54 4.02 -3.37 1.35
N ALA A 55 4.00 -4.57 1.95
CA ALA A 55 4.89 -5.67 1.56
C ALA A 55 4.45 -6.42 0.29
N CYS A 56 3.15 -6.42 -0.04
CA CYS A 56 2.62 -7.12 -1.22
C CYS A 56 1.38 -6.45 -1.81
N GLU A 57 1.07 -6.80 -3.05
CA GLU A 57 -0.23 -6.57 -3.66
C GLU A 57 -1.17 -7.73 -3.30
N SER A 58 -2.39 -7.43 -2.86
CA SER A 58 -3.39 -8.43 -2.51
C SER A 58 -4.75 -8.10 -3.12
N ARG A 59 -5.52 -9.14 -3.44
CA ARG A 59 -6.92 -9.07 -3.91
C ARG A 59 -7.85 -9.91 -3.03
N ILE A 60 -7.41 -10.20 -1.81
CA ILE A 60 -8.11 -11.12 -0.89
C ILE A 60 -9.00 -10.32 0.05
N THR A 61 -8.42 -9.46 0.89
CA THR A 61 -9.13 -8.73 1.93
C THR A 61 -8.70 -7.26 1.93
N PHE A 62 -9.64 -6.36 2.20
CA PHE A 62 -9.38 -4.94 2.43
C PHE A 62 -9.98 -4.51 3.76
N ILE A 63 -9.30 -3.61 4.47
CA ILE A 63 -9.70 -3.11 5.79
C ILE A 63 -9.55 -1.59 5.78
N ASP A 64 -10.61 -0.89 6.20
CA ASP A 64 -10.56 0.51 6.59
C ASP A 64 -11.04 0.63 8.05
N GLY A 65 -10.10 0.90 8.95
CA GLY A 65 -10.40 1.00 10.38
C GLY A 65 -11.11 2.30 10.77
N GLU A 66 -10.98 3.37 9.98
CA GLU A 66 -11.64 4.64 10.25
C GLU A 66 -13.12 4.58 9.86
N GLU A 67 -13.42 3.95 8.74
CA GLU A 67 -14.80 3.72 8.28
C GLU A 67 -15.44 2.46 8.89
N GLY A 68 -14.66 1.60 9.56
CA GLY A 68 -15.15 0.33 10.11
C GLY A 68 -15.49 -0.70 9.02
N LEU A 69 -14.80 -0.65 7.88
CA LEU A 69 -15.07 -1.48 6.70
C LEU A 69 -14.13 -2.69 6.65
N LEU A 70 -14.70 -3.90 6.54
CA LEU A 70 -13.95 -5.14 6.27
C LEU A 70 -14.55 -5.85 5.05
N LEU A 71 -13.74 -6.00 4.01
CA LEU A 71 -14.15 -6.65 2.76
C LEU A 71 -13.37 -7.94 2.55
N HIS A 72 -14.06 -9.03 2.20
CA HIS A 72 -13.45 -10.24 1.65
C HIS A 72 -13.88 -10.44 0.20
N ARG A 73 -12.93 -10.47 -0.73
CA ARG A 73 -13.17 -10.49 -2.19
C ARG A 73 -14.12 -9.40 -2.68
N GLY A 74 -14.17 -8.28 -1.97
CA GLY A 74 -15.04 -7.14 -2.26
C GLY A 74 -16.42 -7.18 -1.58
N TYR A 75 -16.78 -8.28 -0.90
CA TYR A 75 -18.02 -8.37 -0.15
C TYR A 75 -17.82 -7.90 1.30
N PRO A 76 -18.72 -7.04 1.84
CA PRO A 76 -18.73 -6.71 3.26
C PRO A 76 -18.83 -7.95 4.13
N ILE A 77 -18.09 -7.98 5.22
CA ILE A 77 -18.02 -9.15 6.10
C ILE A 77 -19.38 -9.49 6.73
N GLU A 78 -20.21 -8.48 6.98
CA GLU A 78 -21.56 -8.63 7.54
C GLU A 78 -22.45 -9.42 6.58
N GLN A 79 -22.34 -9.14 5.28
CA GLN A 79 -23.08 -9.86 4.25
C GLN A 79 -22.66 -11.33 4.21
N LEU A 80 -21.36 -11.62 4.33
CA LEU A 80 -20.85 -12.99 4.34
C LEU A 80 -21.27 -13.73 5.61
N ALA A 81 -21.22 -13.06 6.76
CA ALA A 81 -21.62 -13.65 8.04
C ALA A 81 -23.12 -14.02 8.09
N GLU A 82 -23.99 -13.20 7.49
CA GLU A 82 -25.44 -13.45 7.49
C GLU A 82 -25.90 -14.41 6.40
N LYS A 83 -25.23 -14.40 5.23
CA LYS A 83 -25.75 -15.04 4.00
C LYS A 83 -24.88 -16.14 3.43
N SER A 84 -23.69 -16.36 3.99
CA SER A 84 -22.75 -17.37 3.51
C SER A 84 -22.52 -18.47 4.56
N ASN A 85 -21.91 -19.57 4.13
CA ASN A 85 -21.39 -20.60 5.02
C ASN A 85 -19.86 -20.72 4.87
N PHE A 86 -19.17 -21.36 5.83
CA PHE A 86 -17.70 -21.44 5.86
C PHE A 86 -17.07 -22.06 4.61
N ILE A 87 -17.78 -22.93 3.87
CA ILE A 87 -17.24 -23.58 2.67
C ILE A 87 -17.23 -22.61 1.48
N GLU A 88 -18.12 -21.62 1.48
CA GLU A 88 -18.29 -20.64 0.41
C GLU A 88 -17.41 -19.39 0.57
N ILE A 89 -16.75 -19.22 1.72
CA ILE A 89 -15.86 -18.09 2.05
C ILE A 89 -14.40 -18.46 1.74
#